data_AF-A0A6J7FEE6-F1
#
_entry.id   AF-A0A6J7FEE6-F1
#
_cell.length_a   1.000
_cell.length_b   1.000
_cell.length_c   1.000
_cell.angle_alpha   90.00
_cell.angle_beta   90.00
_cell.angle_gamma   90.00
#
_symmetry.space_group_name_H-M   'P 1'
#
loop_
_entity.id
_entity.type
_entity.pdbx_description
1 polymer ?
#
loop_
_entity_poly.entity_id
_entity_poly.type
_entity_poly.pdbx_seq_one_letter_code
_entity_poly.pdbx_strand_id
1 'polypeptide(L)'
;MTQAELKDAIRHVAVTRYDAFGDQGGRMSFSVAFLDDVNDGIVITSINGRAEGRTYIKGIKGGQSIGSELSPEEVQAIGMAQKGQIS
;
A
#
# COMPACT_ATOMS: atom_id res chain seq x y z
N MET A 1 11.65 -23.74 -6.91
CA MET A 1 11.01 -22.50 -7.36
C MET A 1 11.47 -22.22 -8.78
N THR A 2 10.55 -22.23 -9.73
CA THR A 2 10.78 -22.00 -11.16
C THR A 2 10.93 -20.50 -11.44
N GLN A 3 11.46 -20.16 -12.62
CA GLN A 3 11.60 -18.75 -13.04
C GLN A 3 10.24 -18.04 -13.18
N ALA A 4 9.16 -18.78 -13.44
CA ALA A 4 7.80 -18.25 -13.45
C ALA A 4 7.31 -17.95 -12.02
N GLU A 5 7.48 -18.88 -11.08
CA GLU A 5 7.11 -18.69 -9.66
C GLU A 5 7.88 -17.53 -9.00
N LEU A 6 9.07 -17.19 -9.48
CA LEU A 6 9.85 -16.02 -9.05
C LEU A 6 9.24 -14.68 -9.47
N LYS A 7 8.51 -14.63 -10.59
CA LYS A 7 7.86 -13.39 -11.07
C LYS A 7 6.63 -13.04 -10.25
N ASP A 8 5.91 -14.04 -9.78
CA ASP A 8 4.68 -13.85 -8.98
C ASP A 8 4.99 -13.62 -7.48
N ALA A 9 6.27 -13.65 -7.10
CA ALA A 9 6.70 -13.42 -5.74
C ALA A 9 6.66 -11.92 -5.40
N ILE A 10 6.06 -11.58 -4.26
CA ILE A 10 6.11 -10.21 -3.72
C ILE A 10 7.56 -9.85 -3.41
N ARG A 11 8.03 -8.76 -4.02
CA ARG A 11 9.42 -8.28 -3.90
C ARG A 11 9.55 -6.76 -3.83
N HIS A 12 8.47 -6.05 -4.15
CA HIS A 12 8.39 -4.60 -4.07
C HIS A 12 7.49 -4.22 -2.90
N VAL A 13 8.08 -3.66 -1.85
CA VAL A 13 7.36 -3.27 -0.64
C VAL A 13 7.71 -1.84 -0.28
N ALA A 14 6.69 -1.03 -0.02
CA ALA A 14 6.86 0.33 0.50
C ALA A 14 5.74 0.69 1.47
N VAL A 15 6.07 1.58 2.39
CA VAL A 15 5.16 2.11 3.40
C VAL A 15 5.08 3.62 3.23
N THR A 16 3.87 4.16 3.25
CA THR A 16 3.58 5.59 3.37
C THR A 16 2.90 5.81 4.72
N ARG A 17 3.48 6.67 5.58
CA ARG A 17 2.89 7.07 6.87
C ARG A 17 2.34 8.47 6.77
N TYR A 18 1.18 8.71 7.40
CA TYR A 18 0.50 9.99 7.34
C TYR A 18 -0.46 10.17 8.52
N ASP A 19 -0.88 11.42 8.70
CA ASP A 19 -1.97 11.77 9.60
C ASP A 19 -3.27 11.87 8.79
N ALA A 20 -4.18 10.93 9.02
CA ALA A 20 -5.46 10.88 8.31
C ALA A 20 -6.50 11.88 8.84
N PHE A 21 -6.27 12.47 10.02
CA PHE A 21 -7.24 13.34 10.70
C PHE A 21 -6.71 14.75 10.97
N GLY A 22 -5.42 15.02 10.70
CA GLY A 22 -4.78 16.33 10.89
C GLY A 22 -4.72 16.78 12.35
N ASP A 23 -4.86 15.83 13.29
CA ASP A 23 -4.95 16.09 14.72
C ASP A 23 -3.56 15.80 15.32
N GLN A 24 -2.92 16.81 15.92
CA GLN A 24 -1.49 16.83 16.33
C GLN A 24 -1.05 15.73 17.35
N GLY A 25 -1.87 14.72 17.62
CA GLY A 25 -1.71 13.71 18.65
C GLY A 25 -0.91 12.46 18.28
N GLY A 26 -0.10 12.47 17.21
CA GLY A 26 0.90 11.43 16.97
C GLY A 26 0.33 10.05 16.62
N ARG A 27 -0.60 9.98 15.67
CA ARG A 27 -1.19 8.70 15.23
C ARG A 27 -0.92 8.47 13.77
N MET A 28 -0.12 7.44 13.54
CA MET A 28 0.43 7.13 12.23
C MET A 28 -0.54 6.20 11.50
N SER A 29 -1.49 6.77 10.77
CA SER A 29 -2.14 6.04 9.69
C SER A 29 -1.08 5.64 8.66
N PHE A 30 -1.33 4.57 7.94
CA PHE A 30 -0.37 4.09 6.96
C PHE A 30 -1.03 3.36 5.80
N SER A 31 -0.34 3.36 4.67
CA SER A 31 -0.62 2.47 3.53
C SER A 31 0.65 1.69 3.20
N VAL A 32 0.52 0.38 3.02
CA VAL A 32 1.61 -0.51 2.62
C VAL A 32 1.26 -1.17 1.30
N ALA A 33 2.11 -1.01 0.30
CA ALA A 33 1.99 -1.72 -0.97
C ALA A 33 2.90 -2.95 -0.96
N PHE A 34 2.33 -4.09 -1.37
CA PHE A 34 3.03 -5.36 -1.58
C PHE A 34 2.82 -5.75 -3.04
N LEU A 35 3.87 -5.64 -3.86
CA LEU A 35 3.80 -5.86 -5.29
C LEU A 35 4.86 -6.86 -5.76
N ASP A 36 4.52 -7.58 -6.82
CA ASP A 36 5.41 -8.45 -7.58
C ASP A 36 6.10 -7.69 -8.73
N ASP A 37 6.87 -8.43 -9.54
CA ASP A 37 7.63 -7.92 -10.69
C ASP A 37 6.78 -7.23 -11.78
N VAL A 38 5.50 -7.58 -11.87
CA VAL A 38 4.56 -7.05 -12.88
C VAL A 38 3.59 -6.02 -12.29
N ASN A 39 3.84 -5.59 -11.05
CA ASN A 39 3.04 -4.65 -10.27
C ASN A 39 1.64 -5.18 -9.91
N ASP A 40 1.49 -6.49 -9.81
CA ASP A 40 0.32 -7.11 -9.22
C ASP A 40 0.55 -7.30 -7.73
N GLY A 41 -0.54 -7.30 -6.96
CA GLY A 41 -0.48 -7.56 -5.52
C GLY A 41 -1.60 -6.88 -4.75
N ILE A 42 -1.27 -6.29 -3.61
CA ILE A 42 -2.24 -5.64 -2.72
C ILE A 42 -1.70 -4.36 -2.12
N VAL A 43 -2.61 -3.47 -1.74
CA VAL A 43 -2.33 -2.37 -0.80
C VAL A 43 -3.17 -2.56 0.46
N ILE A 44 -2.54 -2.41 1.62
CA ILE A 44 -3.19 -2.46 2.93
C ILE A 44 -3.12 -1.06 3.54
N THR A 45 -4.28 -0.52 3.89
CA THR A 45 -4.39 0.81 4.49
C THR A 45 -4.98 0.72 5.88
N SER A 46 -4.34 1.32 6.86
CA SER A 46 -4.83 1.45 8.23
C SER A 46 -5.04 2.94 8.55
N ILE A 47 -6.29 3.30 8.83
CA ILE A 47 -6.70 4.65 9.24
C ILE A 47 -7.00 4.60 10.73
N ASN A 48 -6.21 5.31 11.54
CA ASN A 48 -6.26 5.22 13.00
C ASN A 48 -6.81 6.50 13.64
N GLY A 49 -8.01 6.43 14.21
CA GLY A 49 -8.72 7.54 14.87
C GLY A 49 -8.67 7.50 16.41
N ARG A 50 -9.40 8.40 17.09
CA ARG A 50 -9.50 8.48 18.57
C ARG A 50 -10.26 7.35 19.22
N ALA A 51 -11.41 7.03 18.66
CA ALA A 51 -12.26 5.97 19.19
C ALA A 51 -12.07 4.64 18.48
N GLU A 52 -11.69 4.67 17.20
CA GLU A 52 -11.62 3.48 16.35
C GLU A 52 -10.51 3.59 15.30
N GLY A 53 -10.03 2.44 14.86
CA GLY A 53 -9.19 2.28 13.68
C GLY A 53 -9.89 1.41 12.66
N ARG A 54 -9.66 1.67 11.36
CA ARG A 54 -10.20 0.89 10.26
C ARG A 54 -9.07 0.43 9.36
N THR A 55 -9.12 -0.82 8.92
CA THR A 55 -8.14 -1.38 7.99
C THR A 55 -8.84 -1.88 6.74
N TYR A 56 -8.28 -1.54 5.59
CA TYR A 56 -8.80 -1.88 4.27
C TYR A 56 -7.73 -2.57 3.45
N ILE A 57 -8.15 -3.44 2.53
CA ILE A 57 -7.29 -4.09 1.56
C ILE A 57 -7.89 -3.88 0.18
N LYS A 58 -7.06 -3.47 -0.78
CA LYS A 58 -7.44 -3.39 -2.19
C LYS A 58 -6.47 -4.24 -3.01
N GLY A 59 -7.01 -5.00 -3.95
CA GLY A 59 -6.23 -5.73 -4.94
C GLY A 59 -5.67 -4.78 -5.98
N ILE A 60 -4.42 -5.02 -6.40
CA ILE A 60 -3.70 -4.25 -7.41
C ILE A 60 -3.39 -5.16 -8.60
N LYS A 61 -3.71 -4.68 -9.81
CA LYS A 61 -3.34 -5.31 -11.08
C LYS A 61 -2.61 -4.28 -11.95
N GLY A 62 -1.38 -4.56 -12.33
CA GLY A 62 -0.55 -3.67 -13.15
C GLY A 62 -0.40 -2.26 -12.55
N GLY A 63 -0.34 -2.15 -11.22
CA GLY A 63 -0.26 -0.87 -10.50
C GLY A 63 -1.57 -0.09 -10.38
N GLN A 64 -2.71 -0.66 -10.80
CA GLN A 64 -4.04 -0.05 -10.69
C GLN A 64 -4.92 -0.86 -9.73
N SER A 65 -5.87 -0.22 -9.06
CA SER A 65 -6.81 -0.92 -8.18
C SER A 65 -7.85 -1.72 -8.96
N ILE A 66 -8.25 -2.85 -8.37
CA ILE A 66 -9.36 -3.67 -8.87
C ILE A 66 -10.63 -3.22 -8.15
N GLY A 67 -11.51 -2.52 -8.85
CA GLY A 67 -12.92 -2.30 -8.42
C GLY A 67 -13.18 -1.16 -7.44
N SER A 68 -12.19 -0.36 -7.03
CA SER A 68 -12.39 0.83 -6.17
C SER A 68 -11.28 1.84 -6.38
N GLU A 69 -11.56 3.13 -6.21
CA GLU A 69 -10.52 4.17 -6.33
C GLU A 69 -9.47 4.08 -5.21
N LEU A 70 -8.23 4.43 -5.54
CA LEU A 70 -7.13 4.52 -4.58
C LEU A 70 -7.13 5.89 -3.90
N SER A 71 -6.80 5.92 -2.61
CA SER A 71 -6.50 7.20 -1.94
C SER A 71 -5.14 7.74 -2.41
N PRO A 72 -4.86 9.04 -2.23
CA PRO A 72 -3.55 9.62 -2.56
C PRO A 72 -2.38 8.88 -1.90
N GLU A 73 -2.55 8.44 -0.65
CA GLU A 73 -1.53 7.75 0.13
C GLU A 73 -1.30 6.32 -0.36
N GLU A 74 -2.34 5.65 -0.84
CA GLU A 74 -2.24 4.34 -1.48
C GLU A 74 -1.51 4.43 -2.83
N VAL A 75 -1.84 5.43 -3.64
CA VAL A 75 -1.14 5.73 -4.90
C VAL A 75 0.34 6.00 -4.63
N GLN A 76 0.63 6.77 -3.59
CA GLN A 76 2.01 7.04 -3.17
C GLN A 76 2.73 5.75 -2.76
N ALA A 77 2.12 4.91 -1.92
CA ALA A 77 2.73 3.65 -1.48
C ALA A 77 3.05 2.72 -2.66
N ILE A 78 2.13 2.59 -3.63
CA ILE A 78 2.34 1.81 -4.85
C ILE A 78 3.51 2.39 -5.66
N GLY A 79 3.50 3.70 -5.91
CA GLY A 79 4.57 4.38 -6.65
C GLY A 79 5.94 4.27 -5.98
N MET A 80 5.99 4.20 -4.65
CA MET A 80 7.23 4.00 -3.91
C MET A 80 7.71 2.55 -3.95
N ALA A 81 6.81 1.57 -3.86
CA ALA A 81 7.15 0.16 -3.98
C ALA A 81 7.75 -0.13 -5.36
N GLN A 82 7.15 0.44 -6.42
CA GLN A 82 7.66 0.37 -7.80
C GLN A 82 9.08 0.93 -7.95
N LYS A 83 9.42 1.96 -7.18
CA LYS A 83 10.75 2.60 -7.18
C LYS A 83 11.72 1.97 -6.18
N GLY A 84 11.28 1.05 -5.34
CA GLY A 84 12.07 0.48 -4.25
C GLY A 84 12.43 1.49 -3.15
N GLN A 85 11.53 2.43 -2.84
CA GLN A 85 11.73 3.50 -1.84
C GLN A 85 10.81 3.30 -0.62
N ILE A 86 11.22 3.80 0.55
CA ILE A 86 10.43 3.76 1.80
C ILE A 86 10.22 5.21 2.30
N SER A 87 9.01 5.54 2.76
CA SER A 87 8.68 6.84 3.39
C SER A 87 8.47 6.75 4.90
#